data_AF-A0A929GIH0-F1
#
_entry.id   AF-A0A929GIH0-F1
#
_cell.length_a   1.000
_cell.length_b   1.000
_cell.length_c   1.000
_cell.angle_alpha   90.00
_cell.angle_beta   90.00
_cell.angle_gamma   90.00
#
_symmetry.space_group_name_H-M   'P 1'
#
loop_
_entity.id
_entity.type
_entity.pdbx_description
1 polymer ?
#
loop_
_entity_poly.entity_id
_entity_poly.type
_entity_poly.pdbx_seq_one_letter_code
_entity_poly.pdbx_strand_id
1 'polypeptide(L)' 'MSEKKPLVGILMGSDNDYGIMAEAAKVLKQFGIPFEMIVSSAHRTPERTATYVSAARDNGIK' A
#
# COMPACT_ATOMS: atom_id res chain seq x y z
N MET A 1 -5.69 12.30 16.51
CA MET A 1 -5.60 12.79 15.11
C MET A 1 -6.38 11.79 14.27
N SER A 2 -7.48 12.19 13.61
CA SER A 2 -8.16 11.25 12.70
C SER A 2 -7.18 10.91 11.58
N GLU A 3 -6.72 9.66 11.53
CA GLU A 3 -5.91 9.19 10.41
C GLU A 3 -6.78 9.29 9.16
N LYS A 4 -6.34 10.10 8.19
CA LYS A 4 -7.04 10.24 6.92
C LYS A 4 -7.05 8.87 6.25
N LYS A 5 -8.26 8.39 5.90
CA LYS A 5 -8.45 7.14 5.15
C LYS A 5 -7.51 7.11 3.94
N PRO A 6 -6.69 6.06 3.75
CA PRO A 6 -5.73 6.02 2.65
C PRO A 6 -6.45 6.07 1.31
N LEU A 7 -5.88 6.81 0.36
CA LEU A 7 -6.33 6.87 -1.02
C LEU A 7 -5.45 6.01 -1.94
N VAL A 8 -4.21 5.75 -1.54
CA VAL A 8 -3.24 4.95 -2.31
C VAL A 8 -2.72 3.81 -1.44
N GLY A 9 -2.71 2.60 -1.97
CA GLY A 9 -2.08 1.43 -1.34
C GLY A 9 -0.79 1.07 -2.04
N ILE A 10 0.33 1.10 -1.34
CA ILE A 10 1.65 0.69 -1.85
C ILE A 10 1.88 -0.77 -1.45
N LEU A 11 1.77 -1.69 -2.40
CA LEU A 11 2.03 -3.11 -2.19
C LEU A 11 3.47 -3.47 -2.56
N MET A 12 4.12 -4.25 -1.70
CA MET A 12 5.46 -4.79 -1.96
C MET A 12 5.57 -6.26 -1.58
N GLY A 13 6.45 -7.00 -2.27
CA GLY A 13 6.54 -8.45 -2.14
C GLY A 13 7.40 -8.91 -0.96
N SER A 14 8.29 -8.05 -0.49
CA SER A 14 9.24 -8.30 0.61
C SER A 14 9.59 -7.01 1.35
N ASP A 15 10.03 -7.13 2.60
CA ASP A 15 10.59 -5.99 3.35
C ASP A 15 11.84 -5.41 2.68
N ASN A 16 12.58 -6.23 1.92
CA ASN A 16 13.73 -5.78 1.14
C ASN A 16 13.36 -4.74 0.07
N ASP A 17 12.10 -4.71 -0.37
CA ASP A 17 11.61 -3.73 -1.34
C ASP A 17 11.37 -2.35 -0.70
N TYR A 18 11.29 -2.27 0.64
CA TYR A 18 10.92 -1.05 1.36
C TYR A 18 11.80 0.14 0.99
N GLY A 19 13.11 -0.06 0.86
CA GLY A 19 14.04 1.01 0.49
C GLY A 19 13.69 1.68 -0.85
N ILE A 20 13.24 0.90 -1.83
CA ILE A 20 12.82 1.40 -3.14
C ILE A 20 11.42 2.01 -3.05
N MET A 21 10.48 1.29 -2.43
CA MET A 21 9.08 1.71 -2.36
C MET A 21 8.86 2.95 -1.48
N ALA A 22 9.79 3.25 -0.56
CA ALA A 22 9.77 4.45 0.25
C ALA A 22 9.86 5.75 -0.59
N GLU A 23 10.44 5.72 -1.79
CA GLU A 23 10.48 6.89 -2.67
C GLU A 23 9.07 7.27 -3.16
N ALA A 24 8.21 6.29 -3.47
CA ALA A 24 6.81 6.55 -3.81
C ALA A 24 6.06 7.18 -2.61
N ALA A 25 6.29 6.66 -1.41
CA ALA A 25 5.72 7.21 -0.18
C ALA A 25 6.16 8.66 0.07
N LYS A 26 7.42 9.01 -0.21
CA LYS A 26 7.92 10.39 -0.10
C LYS A 26 7.18 11.35 -1.03
N VAL A 27 6.96 10.96 -2.29
CA VAL A 27 6.22 11.79 -3.25
C VAL A 27 4.78 11.98 -2.78
N LEU A 28 4.08 10.93 -2.36
CA LEU A 28 2.71 11.04 -1.83
C LEU A 28 2.63 11.95 -0.60
N LYS A 29 3.62 11.89 0.31
CA LYS A 29 3.73 12.82 1.44
C LYS A 29 3.88 14.27 0.99
N GLN A 30 4.70 14.55 -0.02
CA GLN A 30 4.89 15.92 -0.54
C GLN A 30 3.59 16.52 -1.09
N PHE A 31 2.75 15.71 -1.72
CA PHE A 31 1.44 16.13 -2.22
C PHE A 31 0.32 16.06 -1.18
N GLY A 32 0.61 15.63 0.06
CA GLY A 32 -0.39 15.47 1.11
C GLY A 32 -1.44 14.39 0.83
N ILE A 33 -1.12 13.42 -0.04
CA ILE A 33 -2.00 12.31 -0.39
C ILE A 33 -1.85 11.23 0.68
N PRO A 34 -2.94 10.82 1.38
CA PRO A 34 -2.86 9.76 2.37
C PRO A 34 -2.69 8.40 1.68
N PHE A 35 -1.84 7.55 2.25
CA PHE A 35 -1.52 6.24 1.70
C PHE A 35 -1.20 5.24 2.81
N GLU A 36 -1.20 3.97 2.44
CA GLU A 36 -0.74 2.85 3.26
C GLU A 36 0.34 2.05 2.53
N MET A 37 1.18 1.34 3.29
CA MET A 37 2.24 0.47 2.76
C MET A 37 2.03 -0.93 3.31
N ILE A 38 1.92 -1.93 2.43
CA ILE A 38 1.65 -3.33 2.80
C ILE A 38 2.69 -4.24 2.15
N VAL A 39 3.28 -5.10 2.97
CA VAL A 39 4.14 -6.21 2.51
C VAL A 39 3.27 -7.45 2.31
N SER A 40 3.01 -7.81 1.06
CA SER A 40 2.27 -9.02 0.68
C SER A 40 2.84 -9.61 -0.61
N SER A 41 3.35 -10.83 -0.53
CA SER A 41 3.98 -11.50 -1.67
C SER A 41 2.96 -12.25 -2.51
N ALA A 42 2.88 -11.93 -3.81
CA ALA A 42 2.05 -12.69 -4.75
C ALA A 42 2.47 -14.16 -4.87
N HIS A 43 3.75 -14.49 -4.67
CA HIS A 43 4.27 -15.85 -4.80
C HIS A 43 4.24 -16.65 -3.48
N ARG A 44 4.55 -16.00 -2.35
CA ARG A 44 4.62 -16.69 -1.04
C ARG A 44 3.29 -16.70 -0.30
N THR A 45 2.47 -15.66 -0.51
CA THR A 45 1.18 -15.45 0.19
C THR A 45 0.12 -14.97 -0.80
N PRO A 46 -0.20 -15.75 -1.85
CA PRO A 46 -1.10 -15.33 -2.92
C PRO A 46 -2.50 -14.94 -2.42
N GLU A 47 -3.07 -15.70 -1.48
CA GLU A 47 -4.40 -15.44 -0.92
C GLU A 47 -4.48 -14.10 -0.18
N ARG A 48 -3.44 -13.74 0.57
CA ARG A 48 -3.36 -12.46 1.27
C ARG A 48 -3.35 -11.29 0.27
N THR A 49 -2.54 -11.41 -0.78
CA THR A 49 -2.47 -10.40 -1.84
C THR A 49 -3.82 -10.28 -2.57
N ALA A 50 -4.45 -11.41 -2.92
CA ALA A 50 -5.74 -11.42 -3.60
C ALA A 50 -6.84 -10.78 -2.73
N THR A 51 -6.88 -11.12 -1.44
CA THR A 51 -7.84 -10.57 -0.46
C THR A 51 -7.68 -9.07 -0.30
N TYR A 52 -6.44 -8.58 -0.20
CA TYR A 52 -6.20 -7.15 -0.10
C TYR A 52 -6.66 -6.43 -1.37
N VAL A 53 -6.26 -6.91 -2.54
CA VAL A 53 -6.54 -6.23 -3.82
C VAL A 53 -8.04 -6.23 -4.13
N SER A 54 -8.76 -7.31 -3.82
CA SER A 54 -10.21 -7.37 -4.04
C SER A 54 -10.98 -6.39 -3.15
N ALA A 55 -10.53 -6.16 -1.92
CA ALA A 55 -11.15 -5.23 -0.99
C ALA A 55 -10.70 -3.78 -1.17
N ALA A 56 -9.62 -3.50 -1.92
CA ALA A 56 -8.97 -2.19 -1.98
C ALA A 56 -9.94 -1.06 -2.40
N ARG A 57 -10.76 -1.30 -3.44
CA ARG A 57 -11.73 -0.31 -3.94
C ARG A 57 -12.78 0.02 -2.89
N ASP A 58 -13.33 -0.99 -2.23
CA ASP A 58 -14.35 -0.83 -1.18
C ASP A 58 -13.76 -0.13 0.07
N ASN A 59 -12.48 -0.40 0.33
CA ASN A 59 -11.69 0.29 1.35
C ASN A 59 -11.27 1.71 0.96
N GLY A 60 -11.71 2.24 -0.19
CA GLY A 60 -11.52 3.63 -0.60
C GLY A 60 -10.18 3.94 -1.27
N ILE A 61 -9.40 2.92 -1.62
CA ILE A 61 -8.22 3.05 -2.46
C ILE A 61 -8.66 3.41 -3.89
N LYS A 62 -7.94 4.34 -4.54
CA LYS A 62 -8.28 4.94 -5.84
C LYS A 62 -7.18 4.72 -6.88
#